data_AF-A0A250JLU8-F1
#
_entry.id   AF-A0A250JLU8-F1
#
_cell.length_a   1.000
_cell.length_b   1.000
_cell.length_c   1.000
_cell.angle_alpha   90.00
_cell.angle_beta   90.00
_cell.angle_gamma   90.00
#
_symmetry.space_group_name_H-M   'P 1'
#
loop_
_entity.id
_entity.type
_entity.pdbx_description
1 polymer ?
#
loop_
_entity_poly.entity_id
_entity_poly.type
_entity_poly.pdbx_seq_one_letter_code
_entity_poly.pdbx_strand_id
1 'polypeptide(L)'
;MREDKTVTGQPSASHVYMLDYLMRVRNGMPRQLLLSIGEINIIRLSSFIAGYRACQSTNGLQDEEYMLFRDWLRDVKGEFPPEGWDQKYLLDCAGDHERAIHKFLDFVAEFVALREQQRPRRG
;
A
#
# COMPACT_ATOMS: atom_id res chain seq x y z
N MET A 1 -11.27 -44.16 20.85
CA MET A 1 -12.29 -43.32 20.19
C MET A 1 -11.55 -42.07 19.70
N ARG A 2 -11.30 -41.99 18.39
CA ARG A 2 -10.56 -40.88 17.75
C ARG A 2 -11.59 -39.88 17.26
N GLU A 3 -11.53 -38.65 17.72
CA GLU A 3 -12.32 -37.54 17.16
C GLU A 3 -11.47 -36.86 16.07
N ASP A 4 -11.86 -37.15 14.84
CA ASP A 4 -11.36 -36.57 13.61
C ASP A 4 -11.93 -35.14 13.48
N LYS A 5 -11.12 -34.14 13.81
CA LYS A 5 -11.45 -32.74 13.49
C LYS A 5 -11.02 -32.47 12.05
N THR A 6 -11.96 -32.69 11.14
CA THR A 6 -11.93 -32.14 9.79
C THR A 6 -11.99 -30.61 9.88
N VAL A 7 -10.82 -29.96 9.90
CA VAL A 7 -10.73 -28.53 9.64
C VAL A 7 -10.92 -28.35 8.14
N THR A 8 -12.17 -28.08 7.76
CA THR A 8 -12.53 -27.58 6.43
C THR A 8 -11.70 -26.34 6.13
N GLY A 9 -10.81 -26.46 5.14
CA GLY A 9 -10.05 -25.34 4.59
C GLY A 9 -11.01 -24.25 4.15
N GLN A 10 -11.06 -23.15 4.90
CA GLN A 10 -11.60 -21.91 4.38
C GLN A 10 -10.78 -21.54 3.15
N PRO A 11 -11.43 -21.19 2.02
CA PRO A 11 -10.71 -20.70 0.86
C PRO A 11 -9.87 -19.52 1.34
N SER A 12 -8.56 -19.58 1.12
CA SER A 12 -7.65 -18.47 1.41
C SER A 12 -8.15 -17.30 0.59
N ALA A 13 -8.98 -16.44 1.20
CA ALA A 13 -9.36 -15.16 0.65
C ALA A 13 -8.04 -14.52 0.24
N SER A 14 -7.87 -14.34 -1.07
CA SER A 14 -6.66 -13.76 -1.65
C SER A 14 -6.33 -12.53 -0.83
N HIS A 15 -5.27 -12.61 -0.02
CA HIS A 15 -4.89 -11.53 0.89
C HIS A 15 -4.66 -10.31 0.00
N VAL A 16 -5.53 -9.31 0.10
CA VAL A 16 -5.35 -8.08 -0.66
C VAL A 16 -4.26 -7.31 0.06
N TYR A 17 -3.04 -7.39 -0.47
CA TYR A 17 -1.90 -6.66 0.06
C TYR A 17 -2.12 -5.16 -0.19
N MET A 18 -1.59 -4.32 0.69
CA MET A 18 -1.77 -2.87 0.60
C MET A 18 -1.34 -2.32 -0.77
N LEU A 19 -0.27 -2.87 -1.35
CA LEU A 19 0.21 -2.47 -2.67
C LEU A 19 -0.81 -2.79 -3.79
N ASP A 20 -1.53 -3.91 -3.72
CA ASP A 20 -2.58 -4.24 -4.69
C ASP A 20 -3.73 -3.23 -4.62
N TYR A 21 -4.11 -2.84 -3.41
CA TYR A 21 -5.13 -1.82 -3.21
C TYR A 21 -4.68 -0.47 -3.78
N LEU A 22 -3.46 -0.03 -3.48
CA LEU A 22 -2.89 1.22 -3.97
C LEU A 22 -2.75 1.22 -5.50
N MET A 23 -2.39 0.09 -6.12
CA MET A 23 -2.37 -0.05 -7.58
C MET A 23 -3.77 0.10 -8.21
N ARG A 24 -4.81 -0.44 -7.57
CA ARG A 24 -6.20 -0.24 -8.02
C ARG A 24 -6.62 1.22 -7.92
N VAL A 25 -6.25 1.90 -6.83
CA VAL A 25 -6.50 3.33 -6.66
C VAL A 25 -5.82 4.12 -7.78
N ARG A 26 -4.56 3.82 -8.08
CA ARG A 26 -3.80 4.47 -9.15
C ARG A 26 -4.48 4.32 -10.52
N ASN A 27 -4.94 3.12 -10.85
CA ASN A 27 -5.53 2.82 -12.15
C ASN A 27 -6.97 3.34 -12.33
N GLY A 28 -7.64 3.81 -11.26
CA GLY A 28 -9.03 4.28 -11.26
C GLY A 28 -9.23 5.77 -10.88
N MET A 29 -8.17 6.55 -10.73
CA MET A 29 -8.24 7.97 -10.34
C MET A 29 -8.74 8.86 -11.49
N PRO A 30 -9.60 9.88 -11.26
CA PRO A 30 -9.98 10.54 -9.99
C PRO A 30 -11.27 10.02 -9.29
N ARG A 31 -12.08 9.18 -9.94
CA ARG A 31 -13.42 8.79 -9.42
C ARG A 31 -13.35 7.82 -8.23
N GLN A 32 -12.40 6.87 -8.24
CA GLN A 32 -12.34 5.81 -7.22
C GLN A 32 -11.85 6.34 -5.85
N LEU A 33 -10.92 7.31 -5.85
CA LEU A 33 -10.37 7.90 -4.63
C LEU A 33 -11.45 8.70 -3.87
N LEU A 34 -12.24 9.49 -4.61
CA LEU A 34 -13.40 10.22 -4.08
C LEU A 34 -14.42 9.29 -3.40
N LEU A 35 -14.64 8.11 -3.98
CA LEU A 35 -15.57 7.11 -3.44
C LEU A 35 -15.00 6.32 -2.27
N SER A 36 -13.67 6.22 -2.14
CA SER A 36 -13.03 5.34 -1.14
C SER A 36 -12.59 6.08 0.14
N ILE A 37 -12.22 7.36 0.04
CA ILE A 37 -11.63 8.15 1.14
C ILE A 37 -12.43 9.46 1.40
N GLY A 38 -13.44 9.73 0.56
CA GLY A 38 -14.13 11.02 0.53
C GLY A 38 -13.30 12.06 -0.21
N GLU A 39 -13.20 13.27 0.33
CA GLU A 39 -12.40 14.36 -0.26
C GLU A 39 -10.94 13.96 -0.53
N ILE A 40 -10.40 14.41 -1.67
CA ILE A 40 -9.01 14.16 -2.07
C ILE A 40 -8.06 14.84 -1.08
N ASN A 41 -7.45 14.05 -0.21
CA ASN A 41 -6.58 14.56 0.84
C ASN A 41 -5.49 13.53 1.19
N ILE A 42 -4.22 13.91 1.03
CA ILE A 42 -3.07 13.04 1.25
C ILE A 42 -2.95 12.56 2.71
N ILE A 43 -3.33 13.40 3.68
CA ILE A 43 -3.29 13.05 5.10
C ILE A 43 -4.34 11.97 5.42
N ARG A 44 -5.51 12.04 4.76
CA ARG A 44 -6.53 10.97 4.90
C ARG A 44 -6.04 9.66 4.31
N LEU A 45 -5.40 9.69 3.13
CA LEU A 45 -4.81 8.49 2.54
C LEU A 45 -3.72 7.89 3.44
N SER A 46 -2.80 8.71 3.93
CA SER A 46 -1.75 8.31 4.86
C SER A 46 -2.32 7.69 6.14
N SER A 47 -3.33 8.32 6.73
CA SER A 47 -4.03 7.83 7.92
C SER A 47 -4.76 6.51 7.67
N PHE A 48 -5.41 6.36 6.50
CA PHE A 48 -6.04 5.11 6.10
C PHE A 48 -5.02 3.97 6.00
N ILE A 49 -3.90 4.19 5.33
CA ILE A 49 -2.82 3.20 5.20
C ILE A 49 -2.27 2.81 6.58
N ALA A 50 -2.02 3.79 7.45
CA ALA A 50 -1.54 3.55 8.81
C ALA A 50 -2.54 2.73 9.63
N GLY A 51 -3.84 3.09 9.59
CA GLY A 51 -4.90 2.39 10.29
C GLY A 51 -5.09 0.96 9.79
N TYR A 52 -5.10 0.74 8.48
CA TYR A 52 -5.19 -0.60 7.89
C TYR A 52 -4.04 -1.50 8.35
N ARG A 53 -2.81 -0.97 8.37
CA ARG A 53 -1.64 -1.71 8.84
C ARG A 53 -1.68 -2.00 10.34
N ALA A 54 -2.17 -1.06 11.15
CA ALA A 54 -2.40 -1.31 12.57
C ALA A 54 -3.41 -2.45 12.79
N CYS A 55 -4.49 -2.49 11.99
CA CYS A 55 -5.45 -3.59 12.02
C CYS A 55 -4.83 -4.92 11.57
N GLN A 56 -4.02 -4.94 10.50
CA GLN A 56 -3.30 -6.16 10.09
C GLN A 56 -2.41 -6.67 11.22
N SER A 57 -1.56 -5.81 11.78
CA SER A 57 -0.65 -6.16 12.87
C SER A 57 -1.40 -6.68 14.10
N THR A 58 -2.53 -6.07 14.46
CA THR A 58 -3.36 -6.50 15.61
C THR A 58 -3.95 -7.89 15.39
N ASN A 59 -4.23 -8.26 14.14
CA ASN A 59 -4.74 -9.58 13.77
C ASN A 59 -3.62 -10.59 13.45
N GLY A 60 -2.36 -10.27 13.75
CA GLY A 60 -1.21 -11.14 13.49
C GLY A 60 -0.85 -11.28 12.01
N LEU A 61 -1.36 -10.39 11.15
CA LEU A 61 -1.02 -10.34 9.73
C LEU A 61 0.14 -9.35 9.52
N GLN A 62 1.16 -9.79 8.78
CA GLN A 62 2.25 -8.92 8.35
C GLN A 62 2.26 -8.80 6.82
N ASP A 63 2.14 -7.56 6.34
CA ASP A 63 2.30 -7.22 4.93
C ASP A 63 3.78 -6.94 4.65
N GLU A 64 4.54 -8.01 4.43
CA GLU A 64 6.00 -7.94 4.19
C GLU A 64 6.33 -7.14 2.92
N GLU A 65 5.52 -7.24 1.86
CA GLU A 65 5.75 -6.50 0.62
C GLU A 65 5.58 -4.99 0.84
N TYR A 66 4.59 -4.57 1.64
CA TYR A 66 4.48 -3.15 2.00
C TYR A 66 5.66 -2.67 2.87
N MET A 67 6.21 -3.52 3.74
CA MET A 67 7.41 -3.18 4.50
C MET A 67 8.61 -2.96 3.59
N LEU A 68 8.82 -3.87 2.62
CA LEU A 68 9.87 -3.74 1.62
C LEU A 68 9.71 -2.48 0.77
N PHE A 69 8.48 -2.13 0.39
CA PHE A 69 8.20 -0.86 -0.29
C PHE A 69 8.62 0.35 0.55
N ARG A 70 8.26 0.36 1.84
CA ARG A 70 8.60 1.45 2.75
C ARG A 70 10.11 1.61 2.91
N ASP A 71 10.82 0.49 3.09
CA ASP A 71 12.27 0.52 3.22
C ASP A 71 12.95 0.93 1.91
N TRP A 72 12.46 0.46 0.75
CA TRP A 72 12.94 0.93 -0.56
C TRP A 72 12.71 2.44 -0.76
N LEU A 73 11.53 2.95 -0.39
CA LEU A 73 11.21 4.37 -0.51
C LEU A 73 12.10 5.24 0.38
N ARG A 74 12.47 4.74 1.57
CA ARG A 74 13.41 5.40 2.49
C ARG A 74 14.85 5.32 2.00
N ASP A 75 15.35 4.10 1.80
CA ASP A 75 16.78 3.82 1.70
C ASP A 75 17.31 3.95 0.27
N VAL A 76 16.47 3.69 -0.74
CA VAL A 76 16.88 3.76 -2.16
C VAL A 76 16.45 5.08 -2.78
N LYS A 77 15.21 5.52 -2.54
CA LYS A 77 14.69 6.75 -3.14
C LYS A 77 14.97 8.00 -2.30
N GLY A 78 15.16 7.86 -0.99
CA GLY A 78 15.30 9.01 -0.10
C GLY A 78 14.01 9.84 0.02
N GLU A 79 12.86 9.25 -0.29
CA GLU A 79 11.56 9.94 -0.39
C GLU A 79 10.66 9.68 0.83
N PHE A 80 11.18 8.99 1.86
CA PHE A 80 10.51 8.78 3.14
C PHE A 80 11.36 9.37 4.28
N PRO A 81 11.31 10.70 4.51
CA PRO A 81 12.03 11.33 5.61
C PRO A 81 11.35 11.04 6.97
N PRO A 82 11.99 11.36 8.12
CA PRO A 82 11.43 11.10 9.45
C PRO A 82 10.04 11.69 9.70
N GLU A 83 9.76 12.87 9.13
CA GLU A 83 8.46 13.55 9.20
C GLU A 83 7.35 12.87 8.40
N GLY A 84 7.67 11.92 7.52
CA GLY A 84 6.72 11.19 6.68
C GLY A 84 6.72 11.64 5.22
N TRP A 85 6.36 10.70 4.35
CA TRP A 85 6.28 10.94 2.89
C TRP A 85 5.12 11.88 2.52
N ASP A 86 4.04 11.87 3.28
CA ASP A 86 2.82 12.63 3.04
C ASP A 86 3.05 14.14 3.20
N GLN A 87 3.68 14.54 4.30
CA GLN A 87 4.05 15.95 4.53
C GLN A 87 5.07 16.43 3.49
N LYS A 88 6.08 15.61 3.19
CA LYS A 88 7.08 15.92 2.17
C LYS A 88 6.43 16.13 0.79
N TYR A 89 5.60 15.19 0.33
CA TYR A 89 5.03 15.28 -1.02
C TYR A 89 4.02 16.42 -1.14
N LEU A 90 3.30 16.73 -0.06
CA LEU A 90 2.42 17.89 -0.04
C LEU A 90 3.23 19.20 -0.22
N LEU A 91 4.38 19.31 0.43
CA LEU A 91 5.29 20.45 0.26
C LEU A 91 5.86 20.50 -1.16
N ASP A 92 6.40 19.38 -1.66
CA ASP A 92 6.94 19.27 -3.03
C ASP A 92 5.90 19.63 -4.11
N CYS A 93 4.62 19.39 -3.83
CA CYS A 93 3.49 19.66 -4.71
C CYS A 93 2.78 21.00 -4.42
N ALA A 94 3.39 21.90 -3.64
CA ALA A 94 2.85 23.22 -3.32
C ALA A 94 1.42 23.19 -2.71
N GLY A 95 1.12 22.18 -1.88
CA GLY A 95 -0.19 22.00 -1.25
C GLY A 95 -1.22 21.26 -2.11
N ASP A 96 -0.87 20.85 -3.33
CA ASP A 96 -1.75 20.07 -4.19
C ASP A 96 -1.83 18.61 -3.73
N HIS A 97 -2.90 18.28 -3.03
CA HIS A 97 -3.15 16.94 -2.50
C HIS A 97 -3.28 15.89 -3.60
N GLU A 98 -3.91 16.21 -4.73
CA GLU A 98 -4.12 15.25 -5.81
C GLU A 98 -2.78 14.87 -6.44
N ARG A 99 -1.96 15.88 -6.78
CA ARG A 99 -0.61 15.67 -7.31
C ARG A 99 0.30 14.94 -6.32
N ALA A 100 0.21 15.26 -5.03
CA ALA A 100 1.00 14.59 -4.00
C ALA A 100 0.62 13.10 -3.84
N ILE A 101 -0.68 12.78 -3.92
CA ILE A 101 -1.15 11.39 -3.95
C ILE A 101 -0.66 10.68 -5.21
N HIS A 102 -0.76 11.32 -6.38
CA HIS A 102 -0.24 10.75 -7.62
C HIS A 102 1.25 10.44 -7.53
N LYS A 103 2.06 11.36 -6.98
CA LYS A 103 3.49 11.14 -6.74
C LYS A 103 3.72 9.89 -5.88
N PHE A 104 2.98 9.71 -4.78
CA PHE A 104 3.08 8.50 -3.96
C PHE A 104 2.70 7.23 -4.73
N LEU A 105 1.59 7.26 -5.46
CA LEU A 105 1.10 6.12 -6.23
C LEU A 105 2.04 5.74 -7.38
N ASP A 106 2.75 6.70 -7.97
CA ASP A 106 3.76 6.41 -8.98
C ASP A 106 4.97 5.67 -8.40
N PHE A 107 5.40 5.99 -7.17
CA PHE A 107 6.42 5.18 -6.50
C PHE A 107 5.93 3.77 -6.14
N VAL A 108 4.65 3.61 -5.78
CA VAL A 108 4.05 2.29 -5.59
C VAL A 108 4.13 1.49 -6.89
N ALA A 109 3.75 2.09 -8.02
CA ALA A 109 3.81 1.42 -9.32
C ALA A 109 5.25 1.10 -9.75
N GLU A 110 6.20 2.01 -9.53
CA GLU A 110 7.62 1.78 -9.77
C GLU A 110 8.13 0.58 -8.98
N PHE A 111 7.81 0.50 -7.69
CA PHE A 111 8.21 -0.61 -6.83
C PHE A 111 7.58 -1.93 -7.26
N VAL A 112 6.28 -1.96 -7.55
CA VAL A 112 5.60 -3.19 -8.01
C VAL A 112 6.24 -3.70 -9.30
N ALA A 113 6.50 -2.82 -10.27
CA ALA A 113 7.19 -3.19 -11.51
C ALA A 113 8.61 -3.72 -11.27
N LEU A 114 9.35 -3.15 -10.30
CA LEU A 114 10.66 -3.63 -9.89
C LEU A 114 10.59 -5.06 -9.31
N ARG A 115 9.61 -5.33 -8.44
CA ARG A 115 9.39 -6.66 -7.84
C ARG A 115 9.03 -7.71 -8.88
N GLU A 116 8.20 -7.36 -9.86
CA GLU A 116 7.85 -8.25 -10.97
C GLU A 116 9.07 -8.65 -11.81
N GLN A 117 9.99 -7.72 -12.07
CA GLN A 117 11.22 -8.00 -12.80
C GLN A 117 12.19 -8.89 -12.03
N GLN A 118 12.22 -8.77 -10.70
CA GLN A 118 13.06 -9.59 -9.82
C GLN A 118 12.50 -10.99 -9.58
N ARG A 119 11.22 -11.22 -9.89
CA ARG A 119 10.60 -12.54 -9.72
C ARG A 119 11.17 -13.48 -10.79
N PRO A 120 11.84 -14.58 -10.41
CA PRO A 120 12.40 -15.50 -11.40
C PRO A 120 11.27 -16.01 -12.30
N ARG A 121 11.45 -15.87 -13.62
CA ARG A 121 10.56 -16.48 -14.61
C ARG A 121 10.58 -17.98 -14.32
N ARG A 122 9.48 -18.50 -13.78
CA ARG A 122 9.28 -19.94 -13.72
C ARG A 122 9.21 -20.43 -15.16
N GLY A 123 10.32 -20.99 -15.65
CA GLY A 123 10.34 -21.84 -16.83
C GLY A 123 9.65 -23.16 -16.55
#